data_AF-A0A7Y5KEU4-F1
#
_entry.id   AF-A0A7Y5KEU4-F1
#
_cell.length_a   1.000
_cell.length_b   1.000
_cell.length_c   1.000
_cell.angle_alpha   90.00
_cell.angle_beta   90.00
_cell.angle_gamma   90.00
#
_symmetry.space_group_name_H-M   'P 1'
#
loop_
_entity.id
_entity.type
_entity.pdbx_description
1 polymer ?
#
loop_
_entity_poly.entity_id
_entity_poly.type
_entity_poly.pdbx_seq_one_letter_code
_entity_poly.pdbx_strand_id
1 'polypeptide(L)'
;MQTFWKPVATFAGFFFLLVGNDGSAQTKTAAELFTALKPGQWVKIEGAAQKDFTVIAKEVKLLTGDFQDDDFEIEAPVRAIMDKAKRQFQLLTIPITMEADAKYESDDGTFTSFEQLRPGMFVEIEGAYLKDGSFLADEVQPETMDPEDAGNVVLVGKAEKVDGAKRTITMMGVTFQIGEKTKVKSVIK
;
A
#
# COMPACT_ATOMS: atom_id res chain seq x y z
N MET A 1 14.31 41.05 40.64
CA MET A 1 13.91 40.65 39.27
C MET A 1 14.09 39.15 39.17
N GLN A 2 12.99 38.39 39.10
CA GLN A 2 12.99 36.94 38.99
C GLN A 2 13.11 36.56 37.51
N THR A 3 14.14 35.80 37.13
CA THR A 3 14.23 35.18 35.81
C THR A 3 13.89 33.69 35.95
N PHE A 4 12.73 33.36 35.43
CA PHE A 4 12.14 32.03 35.33
C PHE A 4 12.94 31.19 34.33
N TRP A 5 13.53 30.09 34.78
CA TRP A 5 14.11 29.07 33.89
C TRP A 5 13.11 27.92 33.77
N LYS A 6 12.59 27.66 32.56
CA LYS A 6 11.82 26.45 32.27
C LYS A 6 12.77 25.39 31.68
N PRO A 7 12.78 24.14 32.18
CA PRO A 7 13.49 23.07 31.50
C PRO A 7 12.73 22.67 30.24
N VAL A 8 13.48 22.51 29.15
CA VAL A 8 13.02 21.87 27.92
C VAL A 8 12.86 20.38 28.23
N ALA A 9 11.64 19.86 28.11
CA ALA A 9 11.39 18.44 28.19
C ALA A 9 11.88 17.79 26.88
N THR A 10 13.04 17.16 26.94
CA THR A 10 13.50 16.25 25.88
C THR A 10 12.59 15.02 25.90
N PHE A 11 11.67 14.94 24.94
CA PHE A 11 10.90 13.73 24.69
C PHE A 11 11.83 12.68 24.08
N ALA A 12 12.48 11.87 24.92
CA ALA A 12 13.05 10.61 24.48
C ALA A 12 11.88 9.65 24.21
N GLY A 13 11.39 9.64 22.97
CA GLY A 13 10.48 8.60 22.50
C GLY A 13 11.22 7.27 22.52
N PHE A 14 11.02 6.49 23.58
CA PHE A 14 11.45 5.10 23.65
C PHE A 14 10.69 4.30 22.59
N PHE A 15 11.33 4.06 21.46
CA PHE A 15 10.89 3.05 20.49
C PHE A 15 11.26 1.69 21.06
N PHE A 16 10.29 0.96 21.63
CA PHE A 16 10.50 -0.46 21.93
C PHE A 16 10.52 -1.24 20.61
N LEU A 17 11.72 -1.37 20.05
CA LEU A 17 12.04 -2.39 19.08
C LEU A 17 12.09 -3.73 19.85
N LEU A 18 10.98 -4.47 19.83
CA LEU A 18 11.06 -5.91 20.07
C LEU A 18 11.72 -6.50 18.81
N VAL A 19 13.04 -6.53 18.80
CA VAL A 19 13.79 -7.34 17.84
C VAL A 19 13.56 -8.79 18.24
N GLY A 20 12.94 -9.59 17.38
CA GLY A 20 13.03 -11.04 17.47
C GLY A 20 14.51 -11.41 17.37
N ASN A 21 14.99 -12.21 18.32
CA ASN A 21 16.42 -12.53 18.51
C ASN A 21 17.09 -13.29 17.33
N ASP A 22 16.42 -13.40 16.18
CA ASP A 22 16.83 -14.17 15.00
C ASP A 22 16.64 -13.42 13.67
N GLY A 23 16.22 -12.15 13.68
CA GLY A 23 15.96 -11.40 12.45
C GLY A 23 14.72 -11.86 11.68
N SER A 24 13.87 -12.69 12.27
CA SER A 24 12.60 -13.10 11.66
C SER A 24 11.51 -12.04 11.83
N ALA A 25 10.59 -11.98 10.85
CA ALA A 25 9.41 -11.12 10.90
C ALA A 25 8.55 -11.49 12.12
N GLN A 26 8.53 -10.64 13.16
CA GLN A 26 7.67 -10.87 14.31
C GLN A 26 6.20 -10.81 13.90
N THR A 27 5.45 -11.87 14.21
CA THR A 27 4.00 -11.88 14.05
C THR A 27 3.38 -11.03 15.15
N LYS A 28 2.58 -10.04 14.77
CA LYS A 28 1.84 -9.15 15.68
C LYS A 28 0.35 -9.47 15.62
N THR A 29 -0.38 -9.14 16.67
CA THR A 29 -1.85 -9.12 16.68
C THR A 29 -2.38 -7.84 16.02
N ALA A 30 -3.66 -7.84 15.63
CA ALA A 30 -4.33 -6.63 15.15
C ALA A 30 -4.33 -5.51 16.21
N ALA A 31 -4.42 -5.83 17.50
CA ALA A 31 -4.39 -4.82 18.57
C ALA A 31 -3.01 -4.15 18.67
N GLU A 32 -1.94 -4.94 18.56
CA GLU A 32 -0.57 -4.44 18.55
C GLU A 32 -0.28 -3.62 17.29
N LEU A 33 -0.85 -4.00 16.14
CA LEU A 33 -0.78 -3.21 14.91
C LEU A 33 -1.27 -1.78 15.13
N PHE A 34 -2.46 -1.59 15.70
CA PHE A 34 -3.02 -0.25 15.92
C PHE A 34 -2.29 0.56 16.99
N THR A 35 -1.53 -0.12 17.86
CA THR A 35 -0.64 0.54 18.81
C THR A 35 0.64 1.01 18.12
N ALA A 36 1.20 0.19 17.23
CA ALA A 36 2.48 0.43 16.56
C ALA A 36 2.36 1.37 15.34
N LEU A 37 1.40 1.14 14.46
CA LEU A 37 1.24 1.86 13.20
C LEU A 37 0.77 3.29 13.44
N LYS A 38 1.40 4.23 12.75
CA LYS A 38 1.10 5.66 12.72
C LYS A 38 0.87 6.12 11.29
N PRO A 39 0.03 7.13 11.07
CA PRO A 39 -0.08 7.77 9.76
C PRO A 39 1.29 8.19 9.21
N GLY A 40 1.47 8.04 7.90
CA GLY A 40 2.71 8.32 7.18
C GLY A 40 3.71 7.15 7.15
N GLN A 41 3.52 6.09 7.95
CA GLN A 41 4.39 4.91 7.89
C GLN A 41 4.06 4.04 6.68
N TRP A 42 5.11 3.49 6.07
CA TRP A 42 5.01 2.54 4.96
C TRP A 42 4.49 1.18 5.43
N VAL A 43 3.55 0.65 4.66
CA VAL A 43 2.92 -0.65 4.90
C VAL A 43 2.61 -1.32 3.56
N LYS A 44 2.67 -2.66 3.52
CA LYS A 44 2.04 -3.49 2.47
C LYS A 44 0.79 -4.11 3.07
N ILE A 45 -0.36 -3.91 2.46
CA ILE A 45 -1.62 -4.56 2.87
C ILE A 45 -2.16 -5.36 1.70
N GLU A 46 -2.42 -6.64 1.97
CA GLU A 46 -3.09 -7.54 1.05
C GLU A 46 -4.47 -7.90 1.61
N GLY A 47 -5.48 -7.97 0.76
CA GLY A 47 -6.79 -8.48 1.18
C GLY A 47 -7.81 -8.59 0.07
N ALA A 48 -8.98 -9.13 0.41
CA ALA A 48 -10.07 -9.35 -0.54
C ALA A 48 -10.90 -8.08 -0.72
N ALA A 49 -10.94 -7.55 -1.95
CA ALA A 49 -11.74 -6.38 -2.28
C ALA A 49 -13.25 -6.70 -2.25
N GLN A 50 -14.04 -5.80 -1.67
CA GLN A 50 -15.49 -5.90 -1.54
C GLN A 50 -16.18 -5.07 -2.64
N LYS A 51 -17.50 -5.25 -2.80
CA LYS A 51 -18.29 -4.54 -3.83
C LYS A 51 -18.31 -3.02 -3.65
N ASP A 52 -18.12 -2.53 -2.43
CA ASP A 52 -18.03 -1.10 -2.09
C ASP A 52 -16.59 -0.56 -2.11
N PHE A 53 -15.63 -1.36 -2.60
CA PHE A 53 -14.19 -1.07 -2.65
C PHE A 53 -13.50 -0.96 -1.28
N THR A 54 -14.18 -1.33 -0.19
CA THR A 54 -13.45 -1.67 1.04
C THR A 54 -12.68 -2.97 0.83
N VAL A 55 -11.60 -3.17 1.58
CA VAL A 55 -10.77 -4.39 1.48
C VAL A 55 -10.73 -5.08 2.84
N ILE A 56 -11.09 -6.36 2.90
CA ILE A 56 -10.91 -7.16 4.12
C ILE A 56 -9.47 -7.67 4.12
N ALA A 57 -8.64 -7.12 5.01
CA ALA A 57 -7.21 -7.41 5.04
C ALA A 57 -6.94 -8.87 5.46
N LYS A 58 -6.18 -9.60 4.64
CA LYS A 58 -5.62 -10.91 4.96
C LYS A 58 -4.26 -10.78 5.63
N GLU A 59 -3.42 -9.86 5.16
CA GLU A 59 -2.09 -9.63 5.72
C GLU A 59 -1.73 -8.14 5.73
N VAL A 60 -1.05 -7.71 6.79
CA VAL A 60 -0.44 -6.38 6.94
C VAL A 60 1.03 -6.54 7.27
N LYS A 61 1.90 -5.97 6.45
CA LYS A 61 3.34 -5.87 6.73
C LYS A 61 3.67 -4.43 7.07
N LEU A 62 4.16 -4.20 8.28
CA LEU A 62 4.81 -2.94 8.66
C LEU A 62 6.18 -2.90 8.00
N LEU A 63 6.41 -1.91 7.15
CA LEU A 63 7.65 -1.79 6.40
C LEU A 63 8.57 -0.75 7.03
N THR A 64 9.86 -1.06 7.07
CA THR A 64 10.94 -0.15 7.48
C THR A 64 12.06 -0.23 6.47
N GLY A 65 12.72 0.88 6.19
CA GLY A 65 13.78 0.94 5.18
C GLY A 65 13.82 2.32 4.54
N ASP A 66 14.67 2.47 3.54
CA ASP A 66 14.83 3.69 2.76
C ASP A 66 13.85 3.66 1.58
N PHE A 67 12.64 4.18 1.82
CA PHE A 67 11.61 4.34 0.79
C PHE A 67 11.71 5.70 0.10
N GLN A 68 11.57 5.68 -1.21
CA GLN A 68 11.49 6.84 -2.08
C GLN A 68 10.02 7.20 -2.38
N ASP A 69 9.79 8.30 -3.09
CA ASP A 69 8.43 8.78 -3.37
C ASP A 69 7.73 8.01 -4.52
N ASP A 70 8.49 7.22 -5.27
CA ASP A 70 8.08 6.32 -6.36
C ASP A 70 7.96 4.83 -5.94
N ASP A 71 8.21 4.52 -4.66
CA ASP A 71 8.09 3.15 -4.11
C ASP A 71 6.63 2.70 -3.84
N PHE A 72 5.61 3.42 -4.34
CA PHE A 72 4.23 2.96 -4.19
C PHE A 72 3.92 1.87 -5.21
N GLU A 73 3.13 0.89 -4.78
CA GLU A 73 2.80 -0.30 -5.58
C GLU A 73 1.31 -0.60 -5.44
N ILE A 74 0.66 -1.01 -6.53
CA ILE A 74 -0.72 -1.51 -6.53
C ILE A 74 -0.81 -2.75 -7.40
N GLU A 75 -1.17 -3.89 -6.80
CA GLU A 75 -1.58 -5.10 -7.51
C GLU A 75 -3.11 -5.22 -7.45
N ALA A 76 -3.79 -5.08 -8.59
CA ALA A 76 -5.24 -5.13 -8.67
C ALA A 76 -5.76 -5.39 -10.10
N PRO A 77 -7.01 -5.88 -10.26
CA PRO A 77 -7.61 -5.95 -11.58
C PRO A 77 -7.90 -4.55 -12.14
N VAL A 78 -7.57 -4.36 -13.42
CA VAL A 78 -7.98 -3.19 -14.21
C VAL A 78 -9.49 -3.11 -14.20
N ARG A 79 -10.04 -2.06 -13.59
CA ARG A 79 -11.49 -1.87 -13.49
C ARG A 79 -12.07 -1.27 -14.76
N ALA A 80 -11.40 -0.24 -15.28
CA ALA A 80 -11.85 0.48 -16.46
C ALA A 80 -10.67 1.15 -17.17
N ILE A 81 -10.73 1.20 -18.50
CA ILE A 81 -9.88 2.09 -19.30
C ILE A 81 -10.65 3.40 -19.47
N MET A 82 -10.06 4.50 -19.02
CA MET A 82 -10.74 5.79 -18.92
C MET A 82 -10.49 6.68 -20.14
N ASP A 83 -9.23 6.77 -20.56
CA ASP A 83 -8.84 7.51 -21.75
C ASP A 83 -7.56 6.89 -22.32
N LYS A 84 -7.68 6.20 -23.45
CA LYS A 84 -6.53 5.55 -24.10
C LYS A 84 -5.49 6.55 -24.59
N ALA A 85 -5.94 7.67 -25.15
CA ALA A 85 -5.03 8.68 -25.70
C ALA A 85 -4.18 9.33 -24.60
N LYS A 86 -4.73 9.42 -23.39
CA LYS A 86 -4.01 9.92 -22.20
C LYS A 86 -3.40 8.82 -21.33
N ARG A 87 -3.49 7.55 -21.73
CA ARG A 87 -3.04 6.37 -20.95
C ARG A 87 -3.60 6.36 -19.52
N GLN A 88 -4.90 6.62 -19.40
CA GLN A 88 -5.61 6.66 -18.14
C GLN A 88 -6.51 5.45 -17.95
N PHE A 89 -6.44 4.87 -16.76
CA PHE A 89 -7.23 3.70 -16.35
C PHE A 89 -7.50 3.78 -14.85
N GLN A 90 -8.19 2.78 -14.31
CA GLN A 90 -8.56 2.75 -12.90
C GLN A 90 -8.30 1.38 -12.29
N LEU A 91 -7.66 1.38 -11.12
CA LEU A 91 -7.56 0.24 -10.21
C LEU A 91 -8.37 0.59 -8.96
N LEU A 92 -9.25 -0.31 -8.50
CA LEU A 92 -10.18 -0.02 -7.39
C LEU A 92 -10.95 1.31 -7.62
N THR A 93 -10.74 2.30 -6.75
CA THR A 93 -11.25 3.68 -6.87
C THR A 93 -10.19 4.68 -7.34
N ILE A 94 -8.95 4.24 -7.54
CA ILE A 94 -7.79 5.09 -7.76
C ILE A 94 -7.61 5.34 -9.27
N PRO A 95 -7.68 6.61 -9.72
CA PRO A 95 -7.39 6.95 -11.11
C PRO A 95 -5.87 6.88 -11.34
N ILE A 96 -5.47 6.14 -12.37
CA ILE A 96 -4.07 5.93 -12.76
C ILE A 96 -3.81 6.64 -14.09
N THR A 97 -2.69 7.35 -14.18
CA THR A 97 -2.15 7.88 -15.43
C THR A 97 -0.74 7.32 -15.62
N MET A 98 -0.46 6.74 -16.79
CA MET A 98 0.90 6.31 -17.11
C MET A 98 1.77 7.51 -17.49
N GLU A 99 3.01 7.54 -17.02
CA GLU A 99 4.04 8.47 -17.49
C GLU A 99 4.30 8.33 -19.00
N ALA A 100 5.06 9.27 -19.56
CA ALA A 100 5.34 9.29 -21.00
C ALA A 100 6.31 8.18 -21.43
N ASP A 101 7.26 7.88 -20.55
CA ASP A 101 8.33 6.90 -20.67
C ASP A 101 8.11 5.67 -19.78
N ALA A 102 6.86 5.47 -19.33
CA ALA A 102 6.52 4.34 -18.49
C ALA A 102 6.86 2.99 -19.17
N LYS A 103 7.32 2.04 -18.36
CA LYS A 103 7.67 0.69 -18.79
C LYS A 103 6.44 -0.21 -18.85
N TYR A 104 6.46 -1.11 -19.83
CA TYR A 104 5.45 -2.15 -20.03
C TYR A 104 6.22 -3.46 -20.12
N GLU A 105 6.14 -4.26 -19.08
CA GLU A 105 6.93 -5.50 -18.97
C GLU A 105 6.02 -6.69 -18.66
N SER A 106 6.45 -7.88 -19.08
CA SER A 106 5.90 -9.16 -18.68
C SER A 106 6.98 -10.21 -18.74
N ASP A 107 6.86 -11.28 -17.94
CA ASP A 107 7.81 -12.38 -17.91
C ASP A 107 8.12 -13.00 -19.29
N ASP A 108 7.14 -12.98 -20.20
CA ASP A 108 7.25 -13.52 -21.55
C ASP A 108 7.55 -12.45 -22.63
N GLY A 109 7.66 -11.17 -22.24
CA GLY A 109 7.89 -10.04 -23.13
C GLY A 109 6.76 -9.73 -24.12
N THR A 110 5.56 -10.30 -23.92
CA THR A 110 4.43 -10.08 -24.83
C THR A 110 3.68 -8.79 -24.53
N PHE A 111 3.75 -8.28 -23.30
CA PHE A 111 3.15 -7.02 -22.90
C PHE A 111 4.16 -5.87 -23.07
N THR A 112 3.88 -4.98 -24.02
CA THR A 112 4.84 -3.97 -24.51
C THR A 112 4.22 -2.59 -24.68
N SER A 113 2.92 -2.44 -24.44
CA SER A 113 2.24 -1.14 -24.58
C SER A 113 0.92 -1.03 -23.81
N PHE A 114 0.53 0.21 -23.53
CA PHE A 114 -0.77 0.54 -22.95
C PHE A 114 -1.96 -0.02 -23.75
N GLU A 115 -1.81 -0.12 -25.07
CA GLU A 115 -2.86 -0.64 -25.95
C GLU A 115 -3.19 -2.11 -25.71
N GLN A 116 -2.46 -2.81 -24.86
CA GLN A 116 -2.76 -4.18 -24.45
C GLN A 116 -3.56 -4.23 -23.14
N LEU A 117 -3.63 -3.15 -22.35
CA LEU A 117 -4.42 -3.09 -21.11
C LEU A 117 -5.93 -3.23 -21.36
N ARG A 118 -6.60 -4.08 -20.58
CA ARG A 118 -8.02 -4.42 -20.71
C ARG A 118 -8.65 -4.55 -19.33
N PRO A 119 -9.92 -4.15 -19.16
CA PRO A 119 -10.64 -4.44 -17.94
C PRO A 119 -10.60 -5.93 -17.59
N GLY A 120 -10.40 -6.23 -16.32
CA GLY A 120 -10.29 -7.58 -15.77
C GLY A 120 -8.89 -8.16 -15.74
N MET A 121 -7.90 -7.60 -16.45
CA MET A 121 -6.51 -8.03 -16.29
C MET A 121 -5.99 -7.65 -14.92
N PHE A 122 -5.36 -8.59 -14.23
CA PHE A 122 -4.65 -8.33 -12.99
C PHE A 122 -3.27 -7.77 -13.33
N VAL A 123 -2.95 -6.63 -12.76
CA VAL A 123 -1.69 -5.93 -13.03
C VAL A 123 -1.08 -5.45 -11.72
N GLU A 124 0.24 -5.42 -11.70
CA GLU A 124 1.05 -4.65 -10.77
C GLU A 124 1.45 -3.34 -11.44
N ILE A 125 1.42 -2.25 -10.68
CA ILE A 125 1.95 -0.95 -11.09
C ILE A 125 2.82 -0.38 -9.99
N GLU A 126 3.88 0.31 -10.39
CA GLU A 126 4.75 1.10 -9.52
C GLU A 126 4.70 2.58 -9.89
N GLY A 127 5.11 3.45 -8.96
CA GLY A 127 5.21 4.89 -9.17
C GLY A 127 4.79 5.72 -7.97
N ALA A 128 4.21 6.89 -8.23
CA ALA A 128 3.93 7.89 -7.20
C ALA A 128 2.42 8.10 -6.94
N TYR A 129 2.04 8.12 -5.65
CA TYR A 129 0.70 8.53 -5.24
C TYR A 129 0.64 10.05 -4.94
N LEU A 130 -0.18 10.77 -5.70
CA LEU A 130 -0.23 12.22 -5.69
C LEU A 130 -1.25 12.76 -4.68
N LYS A 131 -1.06 14.02 -4.26
CA LYS A 131 -1.91 14.70 -3.26
C LYS A 131 -3.36 14.90 -3.72
N ASP A 132 -3.62 14.85 -5.02
CA ASP A 132 -4.97 14.94 -5.59
C ASP A 132 -5.71 13.59 -5.58
N GLY A 133 -5.06 12.53 -5.10
CA GLY A 133 -5.59 11.18 -4.99
C GLY A 133 -5.43 10.34 -6.26
N SER A 134 -4.70 10.85 -7.27
CA SER A 134 -4.32 10.08 -8.46
C SER A 134 -2.98 9.37 -8.28
N PHE A 135 -2.76 8.36 -9.11
CA PHE A 135 -1.50 7.63 -9.18
C PHE A 135 -0.84 7.91 -10.53
N LEU A 136 0.44 8.30 -10.48
CA LEU A 136 1.28 8.47 -11.66
C LEU A 136 2.19 7.25 -11.74
N ALA A 137 1.91 6.36 -12.68
CA ALA A 137 2.62 5.09 -12.82
C ALA A 137 3.74 5.20 -13.85
N ASP A 138 4.94 4.79 -13.46
CA ASP A 138 6.11 4.66 -14.33
C ASP A 138 6.33 3.23 -14.82
N GLU A 139 5.60 2.25 -14.27
CA GLU A 139 5.66 0.85 -14.68
C GLU A 139 4.29 0.17 -14.55
N VAL A 140 4.03 -0.78 -15.46
CA VAL A 140 2.89 -1.69 -15.37
C VAL A 140 3.26 -3.06 -15.91
N GLN A 141 2.93 -4.08 -15.13
CA GLN A 141 3.20 -5.49 -15.44
C GLN A 141 1.92 -6.33 -15.25
N PRO A 142 1.50 -7.15 -16.23
CA PRO A 142 0.45 -8.13 -16.02
C PRO A 142 0.93 -9.26 -15.13
N GLU A 143 0.12 -9.59 -14.13
CA GLU A 143 0.45 -10.61 -13.14
C GLU A 143 -0.51 -11.80 -13.25
N THR A 144 0.03 -13.01 -13.09
CA THR A 144 -0.77 -14.22 -12.97
C THR A 144 -1.06 -14.50 -11.52
N MET A 145 -2.30 -14.24 -11.09
CA MET A 145 -2.70 -14.47 -9.71
C MET A 145 -2.92 -15.96 -9.44
N ASP A 146 -2.38 -16.46 -8.32
CA ASP A 146 -2.69 -17.80 -7.82
C ASP A 146 -4.22 -17.92 -7.61
N PRO A 147 -4.86 -19.02 -8.04
CA PRO A 147 -6.27 -19.26 -7.75
C PRO A 147 -6.68 -19.08 -6.27
N GLU A 148 -5.78 -19.35 -5.33
CA GLU A 148 -6.02 -19.16 -3.88
C GLU A 148 -6.08 -17.67 -3.47
N ASP A 149 -5.42 -16.83 -4.25
CA ASP A 149 -5.40 -15.38 -4.07
C ASP A 149 -6.39 -14.65 -4.98
N ALA A 150 -7.16 -15.38 -5.77
CA ALA A 150 -8.18 -14.84 -6.65
C ALA A 150 -9.09 -13.81 -5.94
N GLY A 151 -9.01 -12.55 -6.37
CA GLY A 151 -9.78 -11.44 -5.83
C GLY A 151 -9.11 -10.68 -4.69
N ASN A 152 -7.89 -11.06 -4.31
CA ASN A 152 -7.03 -10.23 -3.48
C ASN A 152 -6.53 -9.02 -4.28
N VAL A 153 -6.24 -7.95 -3.55
CA VAL A 153 -5.50 -6.79 -4.02
C VAL A 153 -4.40 -6.52 -3.03
N VAL A 154 -3.32 -5.92 -3.53
CA VAL A 154 -2.14 -5.57 -2.74
C VAL A 154 -1.83 -4.10 -2.93
N LEU A 155 -1.65 -3.37 -1.84
CA LEU A 155 -1.20 -1.98 -1.89
C LEU A 155 0.07 -1.84 -1.03
N VAL A 156 1.11 -1.24 -1.59
CA VAL A 156 2.28 -0.75 -0.86
C VAL A 156 2.24 0.77 -0.87
N GLY A 157 2.32 1.36 0.32
CA GLY A 157 2.19 2.80 0.45
C GLY A 157 2.20 3.27 1.88
N LYS A 158 1.98 4.57 2.05
CA LYS A 158 1.87 5.21 3.37
C LYS A 158 0.45 5.05 3.93
N ALA A 159 0.35 4.68 5.20
CA ALA A 159 -0.93 4.71 5.91
C ALA A 159 -1.41 6.16 6.06
N GLU A 160 -2.52 6.53 5.44
CA GLU A 160 -3.09 7.89 5.52
C GLU A 160 -3.84 8.10 6.83
N LYS A 161 -4.60 7.08 7.24
CA LYS A 161 -5.40 7.09 8.46
C LYS A 161 -5.35 5.72 9.13
N VAL A 162 -5.24 5.75 10.45
CA VAL A 162 -5.24 4.56 11.31
C VAL A 162 -6.30 4.76 12.39
N ASP A 163 -7.36 3.96 12.38
CA ASP A 163 -8.47 4.04 13.33
C ASP A 163 -8.60 2.70 14.07
N GLY A 164 -8.00 2.62 15.25
CA GLY A 164 -8.03 1.40 16.07
C GLY A 164 -9.41 1.07 16.65
N ALA A 165 -10.29 2.07 16.80
CA ALA A 165 -11.65 1.83 17.30
C ALA A 165 -12.52 1.17 16.24
N LYS A 166 -12.40 1.60 14.98
CA LYS A 166 -13.09 0.99 13.82
C LYS A 166 -12.33 -0.20 13.23
N ARG A 167 -11.09 -0.42 13.68
CA ARG A 167 -10.14 -1.38 13.13
C ARG A 167 -9.93 -1.18 11.62
N THR A 168 -9.75 0.07 11.19
CA THR A 168 -9.54 0.40 9.77
C THR A 168 -8.22 1.12 9.54
N ILE A 169 -7.60 0.83 8.40
CA ILE A 169 -6.46 1.58 7.86
C ILE A 169 -6.88 2.13 6.49
N THR A 170 -6.58 3.39 6.19
CA THR A 170 -6.79 3.97 4.85
C THR A 170 -5.44 4.17 4.18
N MET A 171 -5.32 3.72 2.93
CA MET A 171 -4.16 3.95 2.05
C MET A 171 -4.65 4.30 0.66
N MET A 172 -4.10 5.35 0.06
CA MET A 172 -4.46 5.78 -1.29
C MET A 172 -5.99 5.97 -1.47
N GLY A 173 -6.67 6.46 -0.43
CA GLY A 173 -8.14 6.58 -0.38
C GLY A 173 -8.91 5.25 -0.21
N VAL A 174 -8.25 4.08 -0.27
CA VAL A 174 -8.85 2.76 -0.07
C VAL A 174 -8.91 2.43 1.42
N THR A 175 -10.06 1.96 1.89
CA THR A 175 -10.25 1.58 3.30
C THR A 175 -10.12 0.07 3.49
N PHE A 176 -9.15 -0.32 4.33
CA PHE A 176 -8.90 -1.69 4.74
C PHE A 176 -9.52 -1.96 6.10
N GLN A 177 -10.34 -3.00 6.19
CA GLN A 177 -10.86 -3.54 7.43
C GLN A 177 -9.90 -4.60 7.98
N ILE A 178 -9.39 -4.36 9.19
CA ILE A 178 -8.47 -5.27 9.87
C ILE A 178 -9.27 -6.17 10.81
N GLY A 179 -9.20 -7.48 10.57
CA GLY A 179 -9.90 -8.50 11.34
C GLY A 179 -8.97 -9.27 12.26
N GLU A 180 -9.55 -10.15 13.09
CA GLU A 180 -8.79 -11.01 14.01
C GLU A 180 -7.97 -12.07 13.28
N LYS A 181 -8.35 -12.41 12.04
CA LYS A 181 -7.63 -13.35 11.17
C LYS A 181 -6.56 -12.67 10.31
N THR A 182 -6.45 -11.34 10.35
CA THR A 182 -5.44 -10.62 9.60
C THR A 182 -4.06 -10.94 10.18
N LYS A 183 -3.18 -11.50 9.36
CA LYS A 183 -1.78 -11.74 9.74
C LYS A 183 -1.06 -10.41 9.79
N VAL A 184 -0.32 -10.12 10.86
CA VAL A 184 0.48 -8.89 10.95
C VAL A 184 1.94 -9.27 11.10
N LYS A 185 2.81 -8.67 10.29
CA LYS A 185 4.26 -8.89 10.31
C LYS A 185 5.00 -7.56 10.30
N SER A 186 6.26 -7.55 10.72
CA SER A 186 7.19 -6.43 10.50
C SER A 186 8.32 -6.91 9.60
N VAL A 187 8.64 -6.14 8.56
CA VAL A 187 9.62 -6.51 7.53
C VAL A 187 10.52 -5.31 7.27
N ILE A 188 11.82 -5.57 7.14
CA ILE A 188 12.80 -4.59 6.69
C ILE A 188 12.92 -4.75 5.17
N LYS A 189 12.69 -3.68 4.41
CA LYS A 189 12.96 -3.58 2.97
C LYS A 189 14.39 -3.10 2.80
#